data_AF-A0A250FBY9-F1
#
_entry.id   AF-A0A250FBY9-F1
#
_cell.length_a   1.000
_cell.length_b   1.000
_cell.length_c   1.000
_cell.angle_alpha   90.00
_cell.angle_beta   90.00
_cell.angle_gamma   90.00
#
_symmetry.space_group_name_H-M   'P 1'
#
loop_
_entity.id
_entity.type
_entity.pdbx_description
1 polymer ?
#
loop_
_entity_poly.entity_id
_entity_poly.type
_entity_poly.pdbx_seq_one_letter_code
_entity_poly.pdbx_strand_id
1 'polypeptide(L)' 'METLTIKPPKGVSLSDAKIALERLNFEIIDDQEYTISDAYRKELHNRLREWELSPETGISLDDARKLA' A
#
# COMPACT_ATOMS: atom_id res chain seq x y z
N MET A 1 19.82 7.65 -20.39
CA MET A 1 18.37 7.47 -20.29
C MET A 1 17.92 8.25 -19.07
N GLU A 2 16.85 9.02 -19.20
CA GLU A 2 16.22 9.72 -18.07
C GLU A 2 15.00 8.93 -17.62
N THR A 3 14.82 8.76 -16.31
CA THR A 3 13.68 8.02 -15.73
C THR A 3 12.63 9.01 -15.22
N LEU A 4 11.35 8.75 -15.57
CA LEU A 4 10.21 9.54 -15.09
C LEU A 4 9.50 8.78 -13.96
N THR A 5 9.48 9.36 -12.77
CA THR A 5 8.75 8.78 -11.63
C THR A 5 7.33 9.31 -11.59
N ILE A 6 6.34 8.42 -11.71
CA ILE A 6 4.91 8.76 -11.70
C ILE A 6 4.26 8.11 -10.48
N LYS A 7 3.45 8.87 -9.74
CA LYS A 7 2.64 8.35 -8.63
C LYS A 7 1.20 8.15 -9.12
N PRO A 8 0.57 7.00 -8.86
CA PRO A 8 -0.84 6.80 -9.19
C PRO A 8 -1.74 7.85 -8.52
N PRO A 9 -2.84 8.28 -9.17
CA PRO A 9 -3.86 9.11 -8.54
C PRO A 9 -4.44 8.46 -7.29
N LYS A 10 -4.98 9.29 -6.36
CA LYS A 10 -5.68 8.77 -5.18
C LYS A 10 -6.82 7.83 -5.61
N GLY A 11 -6.87 6.65 -5.01
CA GLY A 11 -7.90 5.64 -5.29
C GLY A 11 -7.58 4.71 -6.46
N VAL A 12 -6.47 4.90 -7.17
CA VAL A 12 -5.99 3.99 -8.22
C VAL A 12 -4.91 3.09 -7.64
N SER A 13 -5.04 1.77 -7.81
CA SER A 13 -4.03 0.82 -7.35
C SER A 13 -2.76 0.91 -8.20
N LEU A 14 -1.61 0.51 -7.64
CA LEU A 14 -0.37 0.42 -8.42
C LEU A 14 -0.52 -0.53 -9.62
N SER A 15 -1.28 -1.63 -9.46
CA SER A 15 -1.50 -2.60 -10.54
C SER A 15 -2.29 -2.00 -11.70
N ASP A 16 -3.37 -1.26 -11.39
CA ASP A 16 -4.19 -0.62 -12.43
C ASP A 16 -3.41 0.45 -13.18
N ALA A 17 -2.57 1.19 -12.46
CA ALA A 17 -1.67 2.18 -13.05
C ALA A 17 -0.61 1.55 -13.96
N LYS A 18 -0.01 0.41 -13.56
CA LYS A 18 0.93 -0.34 -14.41
C LYS A 18 0.26 -0.79 -15.71
N ILE A 19 -0.93 -1.39 -15.64
CA ILE A 19 -1.69 -1.83 -16.81
C ILE A 19 -2.02 -0.66 -17.75
N ALA A 20 -2.40 0.50 -17.20
CA ALA A 20 -2.70 1.68 -18.02
C ALA A 20 -1.46 2.21 -18.75
N LEU A 21 -0.29 2.20 -18.10
CA LEU A 21 0.98 2.63 -18.69
C LEU A 21 1.45 1.65 -19.79
N GLU A 22 1.33 0.34 -19.56
CA GLU A 22 1.62 -0.67 -20.58
C GLU A 22 0.75 -0.49 -21.84
N ARG A 23 -0.55 -0.19 -21.66
CA ARG A 23 -1.48 0.10 -22.77
C ARG A 23 -1.11 1.34 -23.57
N LEU A 24 -0.37 2.27 -22.95
CA LEU A 24 0.14 3.48 -23.58
C LEU A 24 1.57 3.28 -24.13
N ASN A 25 2.06 2.03 -24.19
CA ASN A 25 3.39 1.66 -24.63
C ASN A 25 4.53 2.30 -23.81
N PHE A 26 4.31 2.56 -22.52
CA PHE A 26 5.41 2.93 -21.62
C PHE A 26 6.20 1.69 -21.22
N GLU A 27 7.53 1.81 -21.24
CA GLU A 27 8.44 0.83 -20.66
C GLU A 27 8.52 1.07 -19.15
N ILE A 28 8.18 0.03 -18.37
CA ILE A 28 8.22 0.08 -16.90
C ILE A 28 9.52 -0.55 -16.45
N ILE A 29 10.41 0.26 -15.87
CA ILE A 29 11.66 -0.20 -15.26
C ILE A 29 11.35 -0.57 -13.80
N ASP A 30 11.23 -1.87 -13.50
CA ASP A 30 10.89 -2.39 -12.16
C ASP A 30 12.12 -2.50 -11.22
N ASP A 31 13.24 -1.85 -11.54
CA ASP A 31 14.50 -1.89 -10.76
C ASP A 31 14.43 -1.21 -9.38
N GLN A 32 13.26 -0.73 -8.96
CA GLN A 32 13.07 -0.27 -7.59
C GLN A 32 12.52 -1.41 -6.75
N GLU A 33 13.45 -2.27 -6.29
CA GLU A 33 13.23 -3.03 -5.08
C GLU A 33 12.89 -2.02 -3.98
N TYR A 34 11.61 -1.95 -3.61
CA TYR A 34 11.16 -1.11 -2.50
C TYR A 34 11.83 -1.62 -1.23
N THR A 35 13.01 -1.07 -0.94
CA THR A 35 13.73 -1.32 0.30
C THR A 35 12.96 -0.64 1.41
N ILE A 36 12.02 -1.39 1.98
CA ILE A 36 11.36 -0.99 3.21
C ILE A 36 12.47 -0.90 4.27
N SER A 37 12.66 0.26 4.88
CA SER A 37 13.67 0.40 5.93
C SER A 37 13.41 -0.58 7.06
N ASP A 38 14.46 -1.14 7.64
CA ASP A 38 14.34 -2.07 8.78
C ASP A 38 13.58 -1.44 9.95
N ALA A 39 13.71 -0.10 10.11
CA ALA A 39 12.94 0.66 11.07
C ALA A 39 11.44 0.61 10.80
N TYR A 40 11.00 0.77 9.55
CA TYR A 40 9.58 0.71 9.19
C TYR A 40 9.02 -0.72 9.25
N ARG A 41 9.82 -1.73 8.87
CA ARG A 41 9.45 -3.14 9.08
C ARG A 41 9.23 -3.45 10.56
N LYS A 42 10.13 -2.97 11.43
CA LYS A 42 10.02 -3.16 12.87
C LYS A 42 8.78 -2.46 13.44
N GLU A 43 8.47 -1.27 12.96
CA GLU A 43 7.27 -0.53 13.36
C GLU A 43 5.98 -1.28 12.97
N LEU A 44 5.91 -1.80 11.73
CA LEU A 44 4.77 -2.61 11.30
C LEU A 44 4.60 -3.87 12.16
N HIS A 45 5.69 -4.54 12.50
CA HIS A 45 5.67 -5.70 13.39
C HIS A 45 5.19 -5.34 14.80
N ASN A 46 5.60 -4.20 15.33
CA ASN A 46 5.15 -3.73 16.65
C ASN A 46 3.65 -3.42 16.65
N ARG A 47 3.16 -2.69 15.64
CA ARG A 47 1.73 -2.37 15.52
C ARG A 47 0.87 -3.61 15.37
N LEU A 48 1.31 -4.61 14.59
CA LEU A 48 0.61 -5.88 14.47
C LEU A 48 0.52 -6.61 15.82
N ARG A 49 1.62 -6.65 16.57
CA ARG A 49 1.65 -7.25 17.92
C ARG A 49 0.73 -6.52 18.90
N GLU A 50 0.71 -5.19 18.87
CA GLU A 50 -0.19 -4.40 19.71
C GLU A 50 -1.67 -4.67 19.40
N TRP A 51 -2.01 -4.88 18.13
CA TRP A 51 -3.35 -5.25 17.70
C TRP A 51 -3.76 -6.66 18.17
N GLU A 52 -2.82 -7.61 18.17
CA GLU A 52 -3.04 -8.95 18.74
C GLU A 52 -3.21 -8.93 20.26
N LEU A 53 -2.51 -8.03 20.96
CA LEU A 53 -2.52 -7.90 22.43
C LEU A 53 -3.65 -7.00 22.97
N SER A 54 -4.21 -6.12 22.15
CA SER A 54 -5.32 -5.23 22.51
C SER A 54 -6.38 -5.18 21.39
N PRO A 55 -7.22 -6.22 21.26
CA PRO A 55 -8.27 -6.27 20.25
C PRO A 55 -9.38 -5.21 20.45
N GLU A 56 -9.40 -4.51 21.60
CA GLU A 56 -10.48 -3.60 21.99
C GLU A 56 -10.53 -2.25 21.25
N THR A 57 -9.65 -2.02 20.27
CA THR A 57 -9.68 -0.80 19.45
C THR A 57 -10.40 -0.97 18.11
N GLY A 58 -10.85 -2.18 17.77
CA GLY A 58 -11.62 -2.46 16.57
C GLY A 58 -13.12 -2.54 16.84
N ILE A 59 -13.93 -1.68 16.20
CA ILE A 59 -15.37 -1.94 16.08
C ILE A 59 -15.58 -3.16 15.19
N SER A 60 -16.51 -4.04 15.56
CA SER A 60 -16.86 -5.19 14.71
C SER A 60 -17.30 -4.71 13.32
N LEU A 61 -17.01 -5.51 12.29
CA LEU A 61 -17.44 -5.24 10.92
C LEU A 61 -18.97 -5.03 10.84
N ASP A 62 -19.71 -5.75 11.67
CA ASP A 62 -21.17 -5.62 11.76
C ASP A 62 -21.61 -4.32 12.43
N ASP A 63 -20.83 -3.80 13.38
CA ASP A 63 -21.15 -2.53 14.05
C ASP A 63 -20.74 -1.34 13.19
N ALA A 64 -19.63 -1.43 12.46
CA ALA A 64 -19.24 -0.45 11.45
C ALA A 64 -20.33 -0.26 10.37
N ARG A 65 -20.97 -1.37 9.95
CA ARG A 65 -22.07 -1.35 8.98
C ARG A 65 -23.35 -0.70 9.50
N LYS A 66 -23.58 -0.69 10.81
CA LYS A 66 -24.74 -0.03 11.44
C LYS A 66 -24.55 1.47 11.62
N LEU A 67 -23.30 1.95 11.57
CA LEU A 67 -22.93 3.37 11.73
C LEU A 67 -22.85 4.13 10.40
N ALA A 68 -22.96 3.44 9.26
CA ALA A 68 -23.01 4.01 7.90
C ALA A 68 -24.46 4.20 7.43
#